data_AF-A0A2M8WWV8-F1
#
_entry.id   AF-A0A2M8WWV8-F1
#
_cell.length_a   1.000
_cell.length_b   1.000
_cell.length_c   1.000
_cell.angle_alpha   90.00
_cell.angle_beta   90.00
_cell.angle_gamma   90.00
#
_symmetry.space_group_name_H-M   'P 1'
#
loop_
_entity.id
_entity.type
_entity.pdbx_description
1 polymer ?
#
loop_
_entity_poly.entity_id
_entity_poly.type
_entity_poly.pdbx_seq_one_letter_code
_entity_poly.pdbx_strand_id
1 'polypeptide(L)'
;MSFHFLPTLRGIATACAALAALSLPTTPVHARAARAVAQHEDGSTTARAGVVRARPAGGGVARGRTVTTDGAGNTSMRSAAAVATPGGGTGVRRASNTGLADGSATHQSSMAAQGAQGSVSSSGSAARAADGSVTQSRSTTATSAATGHSVQAQSSYSKDTGLAHSATCYDAGGAAMACPSRP
;
A
#
# COMPACT_ATOMS: atom_id res chain seq x y z
N MET A 1 8.94 -33.65 41.25
CA MET A 1 8.03 -34.07 40.17
C MET A 1 8.05 -32.98 39.11
N SER A 2 8.77 -33.26 38.03
CA SER A 2 9.12 -32.34 36.96
C SER A 2 7.95 -32.16 36.00
N PHE A 3 7.60 -30.92 35.69
CA PHE A 3 6.79 -30.60 34.51
C PHE A 3 7.64 -29.75 33.56
N HIS A 4 8.08 -30.38 32.48
CA HIS A 4 8.71 -29.74 31.34
C HIS A 4 7.64 -29.01 30.51
N PHE A 5 7.82 -27.71 30.30
CA PHE A 5 7.08 -26.95 29.30
C PHE A 5 7.96 -26.82 28.05
N LEU A 6 7.61 -27.56 27.00
CA LEU A 6 8.20 -27.43 25.66
C LEU A 6 7.73 -26.11 25.01
N PRO A 7 8.59 -25.40 24.26
CA PRO A 7 8.20 -24.23 23.48
C PRO A 7 7.54 -24.66 22.17
N THR A 8 6.28 -24.25 21.97
CA THR A 8 5.57 -24.46 20.70
C THR A 8 6.09 -23.51 19.62
N LEU A 9 6.95 -24.04 18.76
CA LEU A 9 7.27 -23.51 17.43
C LEU A 9 5.95 -23.42 16.62
N ARG A 10 5.49 -22.22 16.30
CA ARG A 10 4.42 -22.02 15.29
C ARG A 10 4.97 -21.21 14.14
N GLY A 11 5.12 -21.91 13.01
CA GLY A 11 5.64 -21.41 11.76
C GLY A 11 4.87 -20.19 11.25
N ILE A 12 5.63 -19.16 10.91
CA ILE A 12 5.13 -18.03 10.13
C ILE A 12 5.07 -18.51 8.69
N ALA A 13 3.90 -19.02 8.30
CA ALA A 13 3.56 -19.28 6.91
C ALA A 13 3.45 -17.93 6.19
N THR A 14 4.54 -17.52 5.53
CA THR A 14 4.56 -16.34 4.67
C THR A 14 3.63 -16.58 3.49
N ALA A 15 2.45 -15.98 3.55
CA ALA A 15 1.47 -15.99 2.47
C ALA A 15 2.07 -15.30 1.23
N CYS A 16 2.44 -16.09 0.22
CA CYS A 16 2.70 -15.60 -1.13
C CYS A 16 1.40 -14.98 -1.68
N ALA A 17 1.31 -13.65 -1.59
CA ALA A 17 0.23 -12.91 -2.23
C ALA A 17 0.38 -13.01 -3.75
N ALA A 18 -0.56 -13.70 -4.39
CA ALA A 18 -0.65 -13.85 -5.84
C ALA A 18 -0.66 -12.46 -6.53
N LEU A 19 0.40 -12.18 -7.28
CA LEU A 19 0.43 -11.08 -8.26
C LEU A 19 -0.54 -11.43 -9.39
N ALA A 20 -1.78 -10.98 -9.29
CA ALA A 20 -2.70 -10.98 -10.41
C ALA A 20 -2.14 -10.04 -11.49
N ALA A 21 -1.57 -10.62 -12.55
CA ALA A 21 -1.11 -9.92 -13.73
C ALA A 21 -2.31 -9.26 -14.42
N LEU A 22 -2.44 -7.94 -14.26
CA LEU A 22 -3.36 -7.15 -15.09
C LEU A 22 -2.73 -7.03 -16.48
N SER A 23 -3.22 -7.82 -17.43
CA SER A 23 -2.94 -7.65 -18.85
C SER A 23 -3.49 -6.29 -19.31
N LEU A 24 -2.60 -5.33 -19.53
CA LEU A 24 -2.93 -4.05 -20.14
C LEU A 24 -3.12 -4.25 -21.65
N PRO A 25 -4.17 -3.70 -22.27
CA PRO A 25 -4.37 -3.81 -23.71
C PRO A 25 -3.22 -3.11 -24.46
N THR A 26 -2.67 -3.78 -25.47
CA THR A 26 -1.52 -3.36 -26.29
C THR A 26 -1.90 -2.42 -27.45
N THR A 27 -3.18 -2.04 -27.58
CA THR A 27 -3.61 -1.08 -28.60
C THR A 27 -3.17 0.35 -28.23
N PRO A 28 -2.89 1.23 -29.21
CA PRO A 28 -2.60 2.64 -28.94
C PRO A 28 -3.87 3.31 -28.39
N VAL A 29 -4.08 3.17 -27.09
CA VAL A 29 -5.21 3.76 -26.37
C VAL A 29 -4.81 5.16 -25.95
N HIS A 30 -5.35 6.15 -26.66
CA HIS A 30 -5.50 7.51 -26.14
C HIS A 30 -6.19 7.44 -24.77
N ALA A 31 -5.73 8.25 -23.81
CA ALA A 31 -6.19 8.23 -22.43
C ALA A 31 -7.72 8.08 -22.32
N ARG A 32 -8.20 7.02 -21.66
CA ARG A 32 -9.63 6.82 -21.35
C ARG A 32 -9.89 7.21 -19.92
N ALA A 33 -10.92 8.02 -19.71
CA ALA A 33 -11.40 8.39 -18.39
C ALA A 33 -12.91 8.13 -18.31
N ALA A 34 -13.37 7.65 -17.16
CA ALA A 34 -14.79 7.47 -16.87
C ALA A 34 -15.10 8.00 -15.48
N ARG A 35 -16.28 8.59 -15.32
CA ARG A 35 -16.83 9.05 -14.05
C ARG A 35 -18.28 8.63 -13.97
N ALA A 36 -18.71 8.19 -12.80
CA ALA A 36 -20.10 7.82 -12.55
C ALA A 36 -20.47 8.23 -11.13
N VAL A 37 -21.72 8.64 -10.94
CA VAL A 37 -22.32 8.90 -9.64
C VAL A 37 -23.61 8.08 -9.59
N ALA A 38 -23.81 7.35 -8.51
CA ALA A 38 -25.03 6.62 -8.21
C ALA A 38 -25.58 7.12 -6.88
N GLN A 39 -26.85 7.47 -6.87
CA GLN A 39 -27.63 7.68 -5.65
C GLN A 39 -28.40 6.39 -5.39
N HIS A 40 -28.59 6.05 -4.11
CA HIS A 40 -29.26 4.83 -3.68
C HIS A 40 -30.49 5.18 -2.84
N GLU A 41 -31.45 4.26 -2.79
CA GLU A 41 -32.71 4.42 -2.04
C GLU A 41 -32.50 4.59 -0.53
N ASP A 42 -31.37 4.09 0.00
CA ASP A 42 -30.96 4.24 1.40
C ASP A 42 -30.37 5.64 1.73
N GLY A 43 -30.40 6.56 0.76
CA GLY A 43 -29.85 7.91 0.87
C GLY A 43 -28.33 7.99 0.70
N SER A 44 -27.65 6.87 0.44
CA SER A 44 -26.22 6.87 0.19
C SER A 44 -25.88 7.33 -1.23
N THR A 45 -24.70 7.93 -1.41
CA THR A 45 -24.18 8.34 -2.72
C THR A 45 -22.83 7.70 -2.97
N THR A 46 -22.68 7.06 -4.13
CA THR A 46 -21.42 6.47 -4.57
C THR A 46 -20.89 7.17 -5.82
N ALA A 47 -19.71 7.78 -5.74
CA ALA A 47 -19.00 8.34 -6.86
C ALA A 47 -17.81 7.44 -7.26
N ARG A 48 -17.63 7.20 -8.55
CA ARG A 48 -16.54 6.41 -9.12
C ARG A 48 -15.82 7.21 -10.19
N ALA A 49 -14.50 7.09 -10.23
CA ALA A 49 -13.70 7.65 -11.30
C ALA A 49 -12.55 6.71 -11.67
N GLY A 50 -12.32 6.51 -12.96
CA GLY A 50 -11.25 5.67 -13.49
C GLY A 50 -10.52 6.36 -14.64
N VAL A 51 -9.22 6.12 -14.75
CA VAL A 51 -8.38 6.57 -15.86
C VAL A 51 -7.43 5.45 -16.26
N VAL A 52 -7.29 5.21 -17.56
CA VAL A 52 -6.28 4.33 -18.15
C VAL A 52 -5.53 5.09 -19.23
N ARG A 53 -4.20 5.01 -19.22
CA ARG A 53 -3.31 5.59 -20.23
C ARG A 53 -2.30 4.55 -20.67
N ALA A 54 -2.22 4.29 -21.97
CA ALA A 54 -1.13 3.51 -22.57
C ALA A 54 -0.08 4.47 -23.15
N ARG A 55 1.19 4.06 -23.22
CA ARG A 55 2.24 4.81 -23.92
C ARG A 55 2.63 4.11 -25.23
N PRO A 56 2.91 4.86 -26.31
CA PRO A 56 3.30 4.28 -27.61
C PRO A 56 4.53 3.37 -27.55
N ALA A 57 5.49 3.67 -26.67
CA ALA A 57 6.71 2.88 -26.48
C ALA A 57 6.53 1.71 -25.49
N GLY A 58 5.29 1.30 -25.19
CA GLY A 58 4.96 0.29 -24.19
C GLY A 58 4.74 0.87 -22.79
N GLY A 59 4.14 0.07 -21.92
CA GLY A 59 3.75 0.48 -20.57
C GLY A 59 2.50 1.35 -20.51
N GLY A 60 2.10 1.70 -19.29
CA GLY A 60 0.88 2.44 -19.04
C GLY A 60 0.58 2.61 -17.56
N VAL A 61 -0.50 3.33 -17.29
CA VAL A 61 -1.03 3.53 -15.94
C VAL A 61 -2.54 3.34 -15.96
N ALA A 62 -3.05 2.60 -14.98
CA ALA A 62 -4.46 2.50 -14.67
C ALA A 62 -4.67 2.99 -13.24
N ARG A 63 -5.67 3.85 -13.01
CA ARG A 63 -6.05 4.32 -11.68
C ARG A 63 -7.56 4.36 -11.54
N GLY A 64 -8.06 3.95 -10.39
CA GLY A 64 -9.46 4.04 -10.03
C GLY A 64 -9.64 4.57 -8.61
N ARG A 65 -10.77 5.23 -8.37
CA ARG A 65 -11.28 5.51 -7.02
C ARG A 65 -12.79 5.32 -6.94
N THR A 66 -13.24 4.97 -5.75
CA THR A 66 -14.65 4.96 -5.36
C THR A 66 -14.77 5.72 -4.05
N VAL A 67 -15.77 6.57 -3.93
CA VAL A 67 -16.15 7.28 -2.70
C VAL A 67 -17.61 6.96 -2.45
N THR A 68 -17.95 6.56 -1.24
CA THR A 68 -19.32 6.32 -0.81
C THR A 68 -19.57 7.14 0.45
N THR A 69 -20.61 7.96 0.44
CA THR A 69 -21.10 8.68 1.61
C THR A 69 -22.49 8.15 1.96
N ASP A 70 -22.80 8.01 3.25
CA ASP A 70 -24.16 7.74 3.68
C ASP A 70 -24.88 9.03 4.09
N GLY A 71 -26.19 8.94 4.36
CA GLY A 71 -26.98 10.06 4.86
C GLY A 71 -26.67 10.45 6.30
N ALA A 72 -25.84 9.67 7.01
CA ALA A 72 -25.47 9.90 8.41
C ALA A 72 -24.13 10.65 8.56
N GLY A 73 -23.46 10.98 7.46
CA GLY A 73 -22.18 11.70 7.46
C GLY A 73 -20.93 10.81 7.49
N ASN A 74 -21.09 9.48 7.40
CA ASN A 74 -19.95 8.57 7.24
C ASN A 74 -19.50 8.54 5.78
N THR A 75 -18.20 8.34 5.59
CA THR A 75 -17.57 8.30 4.27
C THR A 75 -16.64 7.09 4.20
N SER A 76 -16.67 6.37 3.09
CA SER A 76 -15.63 5.42 2.73
C SER A 76 -15.05 5.75 1.36
N MET A 77 -13.74 5.58 1.21
CA MET A 77 -13.04 5.78 -0.04
C MET A 77 -12.10 4.61 -0.28
N ARG A 78 -12.06 4.14 -1.52
CA ARG A 78 -11.09 3.15 -1.99
C ARG A 78 -10.41 3.67 -3.23
N SER A 79 -9.12 3.41 -3.36
CA SER A 79 -8.38 3.70 -4.58
C SER A 79 -7.36 2.63 -4.89
N ALA A 80 -7.09 2.47 -6.18
CA ALA A 80 -6.04 1.60 -6.68
C ALA A 80 -5.37 2.26 -7.88
N ALA A 81 -4.08 2.02 -8.03
CA ALA A 81 -3.31 2.36 -9.21
C ALA A 81 -2.38 1.21 -9.57
N ALA A 82 -2.17 0.99 -10.86
CA ALA A 82 -1.17 0.09 -11.41
C ALA A 82 -0.38 0.84 -12.49
N VAL A 83 0.92 0.60 -12.56
CA VAL A 83 1.82 1.13 -13.56
C VAL A 83 2.65 -0.01 -14.15
N ALA A 84 2.86 0.04 -15.45
CA ALA A 84 3.84 -0.77 -16.16
C ALA A 84 4.74 0.19 -16.95
N THR A 85 6.04 -0.06 -16.96
CA THR A 85 7.03 0.73 -17.71
C THR A 85 7.46 -0.02 -18.97
N PRO A 86 7.94 0.68 -20.01
CA PRO A 86 8.54 0.04 -21.18
C PRO A 86 9.61 -1.01 -20.85
N GLY A 87 10.41 -0.76 -19.80
CA GLY A 87 11.49 -1.64 -19.35
C GLY A 87 11.04 -2.81 -18.46
N GLY A 88 9.76 -3.22 -18.52
CA GLY A 88 9.22 -4.35 -17.77
C GLY A 88 8.99 -4.10 -16.27
N GLY A 89 9.29 -2.89 -15.79
CA GLY A 89 9.02 -2.51 -14.41
C GLY A 89 7.52 -2.38 -14.15
N THR A 90 7.05 -2.83 -12.99
CA THR A 90 5.65 -2.75 -12.60
C THR A 90 5.50 -2.17 -11.20
N GLY A 91 4.36 -1.57 -10.93
CA GLY A 91 4.04 -1.04 -9.61
C GLY A 91 2.55 -0.97 -9.37
N VAL A 92 2.16 -1.15 -8.12
CA VAL A 92 0.77 -1.07 -7.67
C VAL A 92 0.70 -0.25 -6.38
N ARG A 93 -0.40 0.49 -6.21
CA ARG A 93 -0.76 1.13 -4.95
C ARG A 93 -2.24 0.93 -4.70
N ARG A 94 -2.61 0.61 -3.46
CA ARG A 94 -4.00 0.55 -3.01
C ARG A 94 -4.16 1.34 -1.72
N ALA A 95 -5.32 1.95 -1.53
CA ALA A 95 -5.66 2.61 -0.28
C ALA A 95 -7.15 2.53 0.01
N SER A 96 -7.47 2.43 1.29
CA SER A 96 -8.79 2.67 1.85
C SER A 96 -8.75 3.79 2.87
N ASN A 97 -9.82 4.56 2.91
CA ASN A 97 -10.06 5.58 3.93
C ASN A 97 -11.49 5.41 4.44
N THR A 98 -11.68 5.55 5.74
CA THR A 98 -12.99 5.72 6.35
C THR A 98 -13.00 7.01 7.15
N GLY A 99 -14.10 7.73 7.12
CA GLY A 99 -14.38 8.87 7.99
C GLY A 99 -15.76 8.65 8.61
N LEU A 100 -15.89 8.94 9.89
CA LEU A 100 -17.14 8.78 10.63
C LEU A 100 -17.69 10.16 11.01
N ALA A 101 -18.99 10.21 11.29
CA ALA A 101 -19.70 11.43 11.64
C ALA A 101 -19.17 12.09 12.94
N ASP A 102 -18.58 11.30 13.85
CA ASP A 102 -17.93 11.78 15.08
C ASP A 102 -16.58 12.48 14.82
N GLY A 103 -16.16 12.57 13.56
CA GLY A 103 -14.92 13.17 13.15
C GLY A 103 -13.72 12.22 13.18
N SER A 104 -13.86 10.98 13.64
CA SER A 104 -12.79 9.99 13.55
C SER A 104 -12.57 9.53 12.10
N ALA A 105 -11.34 9.09 11.80
CA ALA A 105 -10.97 8.64 10.47
C ALA A 105 -9.89 7.57 10.51
N THR A 106 -9.93 6.64 9.56
CA THR A 106 -8.85 5.66 9.35
C THR A 106 -8.35 5.68 7.91
N HIS A 107 -7.10 5.30 7.73
CA HIS A 107 -6.46 5.13 6.45
C HIS A 107 -5.63 3.84 6.49
N GLN A 108 -5.70 3.06 5.42
CA GLN A 108 -4.82 1.93 5.19
C GLN A 108 -4.31 2.00 3.76
N SER A 109 -3.04 1.73 3.54
CA SER A 109 -2.48 1.67 2.20
C SER A 109 -1.40 0.63 2.07
N SER A 110 -1.25 0.12 0.85
CA SER A 110 -0.13 -0.69 0.45
C SER A 110 0.37 -0.24 -0.92
N MET A 111 1.65 -0.45 -1.16
CA MET A 111 2.27 -0.29 -2.46
C MET A 111 3.33 -1.36 -2.65
N ALA A 112 3.52 -1.78 -3.89
CA ALA A 112 4.61 -2.65 -4.28
C ALA A 112 5.10 -2.21 -5.66
N ALA A 113 6.39 -2.29 -5.91
CA ALA A 113 6.96 -2.11 -7.24
C ALA A 113 8.16 -3.03 -7.43
N GLN A 114 8.40 -3.42 -8.68
CA GLN A 114 9.56 -4.20 -9.08
C GLN A 114 10.04 -3.77 -10.47
N GLY A 115 11.33 -3.95 -10.74
CA GLY A 115 11.94 -3.71 -12.04
C GLY A 115 13.43 -4.05 -12.03
N ALA A 116 14.15 -3.59 -13.05
CA ALA A 116 15.57 -3.90 -13.22
C ALA A 116 16.46 -3.48 -12.03
N GLN A 117 16.04 -2.50 -11.23
CA GLN A 117 16.80 -2.02 -10.07
C GLN A 117 16.50 -2.78 -8.78
N GLY A 118 15.49 -3.66 -8.78
CA GLY A 118 15.05 -4.40 -7.60
C GLY A 118 13.57 -4.20 -7.32
N SER A 119 13.19 -4.36 -6.05
CA SER A 119 11.81 -4.31 -5.60
C SER A 119 11.63 -3.46 -4.34
N VAL A 120 10.42 -2.96 -4.16
CA VAL A 120 9.99 -2.27 -2.94
C VAL A 120 8.56 -2.67 -2.61
N SER A 121 8.28 -2.88 -1.34
CA SER A 121 6.94 -3.09 -0.80
C SER A 121 6.78 -2.20 0.42
N SER A 122 5.63 -1.56 0.58
CA SER A 122 5.34 -0.76 1.76
C SER A 122 3.87 -0.88 2.12
N SER A 123 3.58 -1.05 3.40
CA SER A 123 2.24 -1.02 3.96
C SER A 123 2.19 -0.03 5.12
N GLY A 124 1.04 0.60 5.34
CA GLY A 124 0.90 1.52 6.44
C GLY A 124 -0.55 1.84 6.75
N SER A 125 -0.74 2.36 7.95
CA SER A 125 -2.02 2.78 8.47
C SER A 125 -1.92 4.12 9.17
N ALA A 126 -3.03 4.85 9.23
CA ALA A 126 -3.18 6.00 10.10
C ALA A 126 -4.59 6.01 10.67
N ALA A 127 -4.74 6.46 11.91
CA ALA A 127 -6.02 6.69 12.54
C ALA A 127 -6.00 8.06 13.22
N ARG A 128 -7.14 8.75 13.15
CA ARG A 128 -7.46 9.91 13.97
C ARG A 128 -8.72 9.59 14.75
N ALA A 129 -8.70 9.69 16.07
CA ALA A 129 -9.91 9.53 16.87
C ALA A 129 -10.70 10.85 16.95
N ALA A 130 -11.92 10.78 17.48
CA ALA A 130 -12.81 11.92 17.64
C ALA A 130 -12.20 13.02 18.54
N ASP A 131 -11.41 12.63 19.53
CA ASP A 131 -10.67 13.53 20.44
C ASP A 131 -9.45 14.21 19.79
N GLY A 132 -9.14 13.88 18.53
CA GLY A 132 -8.00 14.43 17.79
C GLY A 132 -6.66 13.75 18.05
N SER A 133 -6.62 12.66 18.83
CA SER A 133 -5.44 11.78 18.89
C SER A 133 -5.16 11.17 17.52
N VAL A 134 -3.88 11.07 17.16
CA VAL A 134 -3.43 10.57 15.86
C VAL A 134 -2.40 9.47 16.08
N THR A 135 -2.57 8.36 15.38
CA THR A 135 -1.56 7.30 15.27
C THR A 135 -1.27 7.00 13.80
N GLN A 136 -0.02 6.66 13.50
CA GLN A 136 0.40 6.25 12.17
C GLN A 136 1.47 5.18 12.27
N SER A 137 1.45 4.24 11.34
CA SER A 137 2.50 3.24 11.17
C SER A 137 2.80 2.99 9.70
N ARG A 138 4.05 2.70 9.37
CA ARG A 138 4.48 2.26 8.05
C ARG A 138 5.62 1.26 8.19
N SER A 139 5.54 0.17 7.42
CA SER A 139 6.63 -0.77 7.20
C SER A 139 6.98 -0.75 5.71
N THR A 140 8.27 -0.75 5.41
CA THR A 140 8.80 -0.73 4.04
C THR A 140 9.95 -1.72 3.93
N THR A 141 9.91 -2.55 2.90
CA THR A 141 11.01 -3.41 2.51
C THR A 141 11.45 -3.02 1.11
N ALA A 142 12.75 -2.83 0.90
CA ALA A 142 13.32 -2.64 -0.43
C ALA A 142 14.50 -3.59 -0.63
N THR A 143 14.62 -4.15 -1.82
CA THR A 143 15.69 -5.08 -2.19
C THR A 143 16.34 -4.62 -3.48
N SER A 144 17.67 -4.56 -3.51
CA SER A 144 18.45 -4.24 -4.71
C SER A 144 18.59 -5.47 -5.61
N ALA A 145 18.31 -5.33 -6.90
CA ALA A 145 18.60 -6.39 -7.87
C ALA A 145 20.11 -6.53 -8.13
N ALA A 146 20.89 -5.45 -7.96
CA ALA A 146 22.32 -5.47 -8.27
C ALA A 146 23.15 -6.22 -7.22
N THR A 147 22.78 -6.08 -5.94
CA THR A 147 23.54 -6.65 -4.82
C THR A 147 22.80 -7.72 -4.04
N GLY A 148 21.48 -7.87 -4.24
CA GLY A 148 20.63 -8.72 -3.41
C GLY A 148 20.39 -8.20 -1.99
N HIS A 149 21.02 -7.07 -1.61
CA HIS A 149 20.85 -6.49 -0.28
C HIS A 149 19.44 -5.93 -0.10
N SER A 150 18.95 -5.95 1.14
CA SER A 150 17.65 -5.39 1.46
C SER A 150 17.68 -4.50 2.69
N VAL A 151 16.69 -3.62 2.78
CA VAL A 151 16.43 -2.81 3.97
C VAL A 151 14.98 -3.00 4.37
N GLN A 152 14.76 -3.23 5.66
CA GLN A 152 13.45 -3.22 6.30
C GLN A 152 13.39 -2.02 7.23
N ALA A 153 12.47 -1.10 6.95
CA ALA A 153 12.31 0.13 7.68
C ALA A 153 10.90 0.23 8.25
N GLN A 154 10.80 0.67 9.50
CA GLN A 154 9.54 0.92 10.18
C GLN A 154 9.51 2.36 10.67
N SER A 155 8.36 2.99 10.52
CA SER A 155 8.07 4.30 11.10
C SER A 155 6.76 4.22 11.86
N SER A 156 6.71 4.87 13.00
CA SER A 156 5.47 5.06 13.74
C SER A 156 5.38 6.49 14.25
N TYR A 157 4.17 7.00 14.37
CA TYR A 157 3.90 8.29 14.97
C TYR A 157 2.71 8.16 15.92
N SER A 158 2.82 8.80 17.08
CA SER A 158 1.67 9.10 17.92
C SER A 158 1.74 10.55 18.40
N LYS A 159 0.59 11.13 18.77
CA LYS A 159 0.54 12.47 19.36
C LYS A 159 1.40 12.56 20.63
N ASP A 160 1.49 11.48 21.40
CA ASP A 160 2.16 11.46 22.71
C ASP A 160 3.66 11.23 22.61
N THR A 161 4.11 10.39 21.67
CA THR A 161 5.51 9.95 21.55
C THR A 161 6.26 10.58 20.38
N GLY A 162 5.56 11.29 19.49
CA GLY A 162 6.14 11.81 18.25
C GLY A 162 6.52 10.69 17.26
N LEU A 163 7.45 11.02 16.35
CA LEU A 163 7.92 10.10 15.29
C LEU A 163 9.03 9.18 15.81
N ALA A 164 8.85 7.88 15.65
CA ALA A 164 9.89 6.87 15.79
C ALA A 164 10.19 6.22 14.45
N HIS A 165 11.47 5.92 14.21
CA HIS A 165 11.93 5.27 12.99
C HIS A 165 13.05 4.27 13.28
N SER A 166 12.98 3.09 12.68
CA SER A 166 14.01 2.06 12.72
C SER A 166 14.26 1.50 11.33
N ALA A 167 15.48 1.08 11.06
CA ALA A 167 15.85 0.38 9.84
C ALA A 167 16.84 -0.75 10.16
N THR A 168 16.64 -1.90 9.54
CA THR A 168 17.55 -3.04 9.57
C THR A 168 17.93 -3.40 8.14
N CYS A 169 19.21 -3.57 7.88
CA CYS A 169 19.72 -3.92 6.57
C CYS A 169 20.20 -5.37 6.57
N TYR A 170 20.06 -6.02 5.42
CA TYR A 170 20.45 -7.41 5.21
C TYR A 170 21.30 -7.52 3.97
N ASP A 171 22.29 -8.40 4.02
CA ASP A 171 23.06 -8.79 2.86
C ASP A 171 22.24 -9.72 1.93
N ALA A 172 22.87 -10.21 0.86
CA ALA A 172 22.22 -11.12 -0.10
C ALA A 172 21.89 -12.50 0.49
N GLY A 173 22.60 -12.92 1.55
CA GLY A 173 22.38 -14.17 2.27
C GLY A 173 21.30 -14.07 3.35
N GLY A 174 20.80 -12.85 3.61
CA GLY A 174 19.81 -12.59 4.66
C GLY A 174 20.43 -12.35 6.05
N ALA A 175 21.75 -12.21 6.16
CA ALA A 175 22.39 -11.85 7.41
C ALA A 175 22.26 -10.34 7.67
N ALA A 176 21.98 -9.97 8.92
CA ALA A 176 21.87 -8.57 9.30
C ALA A 176 23.22 -7.86 9.17
N MET A 177 23.22 -6.67 8.58
CA MET A 177 24.39 -5.84 8.37
C MET A 177 24.13 -4.38 8.78
N ALA A 178 25.20 -3.61 8.95
CA ALA A 178 25.08 -2.18 9.20
C ALA A 178 24.38 -1.49 8.02
N CYS A 179 23.40 -0.64 8.34
CA CYS A 179 22.79 0.19 7.31
C CYS A 179 23.74 1.32 6.90
N PRO A 180 23.84 1.63 5.60
CA PRO A 180 24.64 2.77 5.15
C PRO A 180 24.09 4.07 5.74
N SER A 181 24.99 4.99 6.09
CA SER A 181 24.61 6.32 6.57
C SER A 181 23.83 7.06 5.48
N ARG A 182 22.70 7.65 5.85
CA ARG A 182 21.91 8.50 4.96
C ARG A 182 22.77 9.73 4.57
N PRO A 183 22.92 10.04 3.27
CA PRO A 183 23.59 11.26 2.83
C PRO A 183 22.79 12.52 3.21
#